data_AF-A0A2K3MF75-F1
#
_entry.id   AF-A0A2K3MF75-F1
#
_cell.length_a   1.000
_cell.length_b   1.000
_cell.length_c   1.000
_cell.angle_alpha   90.00
_cell.angle_beta   90.00
_cell.angle_gamma   90.00
#
_symmetry.space_group_name_H-M   'P 1'
#
loop_
_entity.id
_entity.type
_entity.pdbx_description
1 polymer ?
#
loop_
_entity_poly.entity_id
_entity_poly.type
_entity_poly.pdbx_seq_one_letter_code
_entity_poly.pdbx_strand_id
1 'polypeptide(L)'
;LDVCKSIYFGILTTHLTVELLHQLDVQYLHPHAAIDSSIDLNPAPRLELSAAIGSKDISIGGEVGFNTTSASFTKYNAGIAFNKPDFSATLMLADKGEALKASYIHYVDRPDELTVAAELAHKLSSSENRFTIGTSQLIDPKTVLKTRFSDDGKAAFQCQRAWRPNSLITLSAEYDSTKIFGSPAKFGLALSLKP
;
A
#
# COMPACT_ATOMS: atom_id res chain seq x y z
N LEU A 1 6.02 17.62 0.07
CA LEU A 1 4.72 17.01 -0.32
C LEU A 1 4.84 15.51 -0.57
N ASP A 2 5.89 15.00 -1.24
CA ASP A 2 6.03 13.57 -1.52
C ASP A 2 6.38 12.67 -0.33
N VAL A 3 7.13 13.18 0.67
CA VAL A 3 7.64 12.32 1.77
C VAL A 3 6.53 11.82 2.69
N CYS A 4 5.60 12.69 3.12
CA CYS A 4 4.41 12.26 3.87
C CYS A 4 3.43 11.46 3.01
N LYS A 5 3.41 11.69 1.69
CA LYS A 5 2.55 10.96 0.75
C LYS A 5 3.04 9.53 0.54
N SER A 6 4.34 9.26 0.63
CA SER A 6 4.94 7.92 0.55
C SER A 6 4.58 7.04 1.77
N ILE A 7 4.61 7.61 2.98
CA ILE A 7 4.08 6.93 4.19
C ILE A 7 2.55 6.78 4.10
N TYR A 8 1.83 7.81 3.64
CA TYR A 8 0.38 7.70 3.40
C TYR A 8 0.05 6.64 2.35
N PHE A 9 0.81 6.51 1.26
CA PHE A 9 0.56 5.49 0.22
C PHE A 9 0.91 4.07 0.70
N GLY A 10 1.94 3.93 1.54
CA GLY A 10 2.31 2.65 2.14
C GLY A 10 1.28 2.15 3.18
N ILE A 11 0.68 3.07 3.95
CA ILE A 11 -0.32 2.77 4.97
C ILE A 11 -1.74 2.67 4.38
N LEU A 12 -2.05 3.40 3.29
CA LEU A 12 -3.37 3.47 2.65
C LEU A 12 -3.56 2.49 1.47
N THR A 13 -2.70 1.47 1.33
CA THR A 13 -2.93 0.38 0.35
C THR A 13 -3.49 -0.85 1.04
N THR A 14 -4.62 -0.71 1.73
CA THR A 14 -5.49 -1.87 2.06
C THR A 14 -6.94 -1.44 2.15
N HIS A 15 -7.77 -2.11 1.33
CA HIS A 15 -9.23 -2.16 1.34
C HIS A 15 -10.02 -0.95 0.81
N LEU A 16 -10.33 -0.99 -0.50
CA LEU A 16 -11.58 -0.43 -1.01
C LEU A 16 -12.63 -1.56 -1.02
N THR A 17 -13.26 -1.82 0.12
CA THR A 17 -14.54 -2.55 0.17
C THR A 17 -15.61 -1.50 0.35
N VAL A 18 -16.33 -1.19 -0.74
CA VAL A 18 -17.54 -0.37 -0.71
C VAL A 18 -18.65 -1.21 -0.10
N GLU A 19 -18.63 -1.34 1.23
CA GLU A 19 -19.85 -1.49 2.01
C GLU A 19 -20.36 -0.07 2.32
N LEU A 20 -21.67 0.12 2.44
CA LEU A 20 -22.32 1.40 2.75
C LEU A 20 -21.96 1.89 4.17
N LEU A 21 -20.69 2.21 4.40
CA LEU A 21 -20.14 2.66 5.67
C LEU A 21 -20.05 4.18 5.66
N HIS A 22 -20.81 4.78 6.56
CA HIS A 22 -20.60 6.15 6.97
C HIS A 22 -19.24 6.21 7.69
N GLN A 23 -18.15 6.48 6.97
CA GLN A 23 -16.83 6.68 7.54
C GLN A 23 -16.50 8.18 7.50
N LEU A 24 -16.01 8.73 8.61
CA LEU A 24 -15.55 10.10 8.70
C LEU A 24 -14.03 10.12 8.78
N ASP A 25 -13.39 10.73 7.78
CA ASP A 25 -11.93 10.89 7.73
C ASP A 25 -11.53 12.36 7.94
N VAL A 26 -10.50 12.58 8.75
CA VAL A 26 -9.91 13.89 9.04
C VAL A 26 -8.42 13.81 8.82
N GLN A 27 -7.93 14.56 7.81
CA GLN A 27 -6.52 14.59 7.43
C GLN A 27 -5.93 15.97 7.69
N TYR A 28 -4.80 15.99 8.40
CA TYR A 28 -4.00 17.17 8.61
C TYR A 28 -2.59 16.97 8.06
N LEU A 29 -2.24 17.72 7.01
CA LEU A 29 -0.97 17.61 6.31
C LEU A 29 -0.15 18.89 6.48
N HIS A 30 1.02 18.73 7.07
CA HIS A 30 2.06 19.75 7.23
C HIS A 30 3.32 19.30 6.47
N PRO A 31 4.20 20.21 6.01
CA PRO A 31 5.42 19.84 5.26
C PRO A 31 6.31 18.77 5.89
N HIS A 32 6.27 18.64 7.22
CA HIS A 32 7.08 17.69 8.01
C HIS A 32 6.26 16.75 8.87
N ALA A 33 4.94 16.91 8.92
CA ALA A 33 4.09 16.12 9.80
C ALA A 33 2.76 15.83 9.11
N ALA A 34 2.26 14.62 9.26
CA ALA A 34 0.98 14.21 8.73
C ALA A 34 0.22 13.48 9.84
N ILE A 35 -1.04 13.84 10.03
CA ILE A 35 -1.94 13.19 10.98
C ILE A 35 -3.19 12.81 10.19
N ASP A 36 -3.64 11.57 10.36
CA ASP A 36 -4.90 11.06 9.85
C ASP A 36 -5.72 10.56 11.02
N SER A 37 -7.03 10.78 11.00
CA SER A 37 -7.95 10.12 11.89
C SER A 37 -9.22 9.73 11.16
N SER A 38 -9.61 8.47 11.28
CA SER A 38 -10.82 7.92 10.69
C SER A 38 -11.74 7.33 11.76
N ILE A 39 -13.04 7.49 11.56
CA ILE A 39 -14.08 6.94 12.43
C ILE A 39 -15.13 6.23 11.59
N ASP A 40 -15.29 4.94 11.82
CA ASP A 40 -16.39 4.17 11.26
C ASP A 40 -17.68 4.42 12.07
N LEU A 41 -18.73 4.93 11.41
CA LEU A 41 -20.06 5.12 12.00
C LEU A 41 -20.95 3.89 11.74
N ASN A 42 -20.38 2.71 11.99
CA ASN A 42 -21.13 1.45 12.05
C ASN A 42 -21.55 1.16 13.51
N PRO A 43 -22.41 0.15 13.76
CA PRO A 43 -22.79 -0.24 15.12
C PRO A 43 -21.62 -0.66 16.03
N ALA A 44 -20.42 -0.88 15.46
CA ALA A 44 -19.21 -1.22 16.18
C ALA A 44 -18.07 -0.22 15.88
N PRO A 45 -18.21 1.04 16.34
CA PRO A 45 -17.40 2.13 15.82
C PRO A 45 -15.93 1.90 16.08
N ARG A 46 -15.16 1.97 14.99
CA ARG A 46 -13.71 1.83 14.98
C ARG A 46 -13.11 3.21 14.78
N LEU A 47 -12.15 3.53 15.64
CA LEU A 47 -11.32 4.72 15.53
C LEU A 47 -9.95 4.27 15.04
N GLU A 48 -9.48 4.83 13.94
CA GLU A 48 -8.08 4.74 13.56
C GLU A 48 -7.44 6.12 13.61
N LEU A 49 -6.21 6.17 14.13
CA LEU A 49 -5.40 7.36 14.20
C LEU A 49 -4.01 7.00 13.68
N SER A 50 -3.54 7.73 12.68
CA SER A 50 -2.16 7.61 12.20
C SER A 50 -1.45 8.95 12.27
N ALA A 51 -0.16 8.90 12.58
CA ALA A 51 0.69 10.08 12.63
C ALA A 51 2.07 9.74 12.08
N ALA A 52 2.60 10.62 11.25
CA ALA A 52 3.93 10.49 10.69
C ALA A 52 4.65 11.84 10.73
N ILE A 53 5.93 11.81 11.05
CA ILE A 53 6.83 12.97 11.03
C ILE A 53 8.05 12.61 10.17
N GLY A 54 8.43 13.53 9.29
CA GLY A 54 9.50 13.27 8.33
C GLY A 54 10.21 14.52 7.86
N SER A 55 11.50 14.36 7.61
CA SER A 55 12.35 15.30 6.89
C SER A 55 12.51 14.85 5.44
N LYS A 56 13.39 15.49 4.67
CA LYS A 56 13.60 15.19 3.25
C LYS A 56 13.91 13.71 2.96
N ASP A 57 14.69 13.07 3.84
CA ASP A 57 15.24 11.75 3.56
C ASP A 57 14.79 10.66 4.54
N ILE A 58 14.26 11.02 5.70
CA ILE A 58 13.90 10.10 6.78
C ILE A 58 12.53 10.48 7.30
N SER A 59 11.71 9.47 7.57
CA SER A 59 10.37 9.64 8.09
C SER A 59 10.01 8.49 9.02
N ILE A 60 9.29 8.79 10.08
CA ILE A 60 8.88 7.85 11.11
C ILE A 60 7.39 8.08 11.35
N GLY A 61 6.62 7.01 11.50
CA GLY A 61 5.21 7.11 11.81
C GLY A 61 4.70 5.92 12.57
N GLY A 62 3.48 6.06 13.05
CA GLY A 62 2.75 5.00 13.68
C GLY A 62 1.27 5.16 13.47
N GLU A 63 0.56 4.06 13.68
CA GLU A 63 -0.88 4.01 13.61
C GLU A 63 -1.42 3.17 14.77
N VAL A 64 -2.56 3.61 15.28
CA VAL A 64 -3.30 2.92 16.33
C VAL A 64 -4.76 2.82 15.92
N GLY A 65 -5.33 1.64 16.11
CA GLY A 65 -6.74 1.34 15.89
C GLY A 65 -7.38 0.92 17.20
N PHE A 66 -8.56 1.46 17.48
CA PHE A 66 -9.34 1.18 18.67
C PHE A 66 -10.77 0.79 18.29
N ASN A 67 -11.25 -0.30 18.87
CA ASN A 67 -12.64 -0.72 18.72
C ASN A 67 -13.41 -0.39 20.01
N THR A 68 -14.41 0.48 19.87
CA THR A 68 -15.21 0.99 20.99
C THR A 68 -16.12 -0.08 21.60
N THR A 69 -16.58 -1.05 20.79
CA THR A 69 -17.48 -2.12 21.26
C THR A 69 -16.76 -3.13 22.14
N SER A 70 -15.53 -3.50 21.78
CA SER A 70 -14.70 -4.43 22.57
C SER A 70 -13.79 -3.72 23.57
N ALA A 71 -13.82 -2.39 23.62
CA ALA A 71 -12.93 -1.54 24.40
C ALA A 71 -11.44 -1.95 24.29
N SER A 72 -10.99 -2.30 23.08
CA SER A 72 -9.67 -2.90 22.86
C SER A 72 -8.96 -2.35 21.63
N PHE A 73 -7.62 -2.35 21.69
CA PHE A 73 -6.77 -1.96 20.57
C PHE A 73 -6.77 -3.05 19.50
N THR A 74 -7.21 -2.68 18.30
CA THR A 74 -7.27 -3.57 17.12
C THR A 74 -6.01 -3.50 16.29
N LYS A 75 -5.29 -2.37 16.30
CA LYS A 75 -4.11 -2.12 15.47
C LYS A 75 -3.09 -1.30 16.25
N TYR A 76 -1.82 -1.68 16.17
CA TYR A 76 -0.70 -0.84 16.61
C TYR A 76 0.47 -1.15 15.70
N ASN A 77 0.77 -0.23 14.80
CA ASN A 77 1.87 -0.37 13.87
C ASN A 77 2.79 0.85 13.99
N ALA A 78 4.07 0.64 13.73
CA ALA A 78 5.09 1.69 13.75
C ALA A 78 6.07 1.43 12.61
N GLY A 79 6.60 2.48 11.99
CA GLY A 79 7.52 2.31 10.89
C GLY A 79 8.48 3.48 10.72
N ILE A 80 9.61 3.18 10.11
CA ILE A 80 10.61 4.13 9.65
C ILE A 80 10.84 3.92 8.16
N ALA A 81 10.97 5.02 7.42
CA ALA A 81 11.23 5.03 6.00
C ALA A 81 12.36 6.00 5.68
N PHE A 82 13.31 5.52 4.87
CA PHE A 82 14.41 6.25 4.29
C PHE A 82 14.11 6.45 2.81
N ASN A 83 13.93 7.69 2.38
CA ASN A 83 13.60 8.03 1.01
C ASN A 83 14.78 8.81 0.41
N LYS A 84 15.38 8.30 -0.66
CA LYS A 84 16.37 8.98 -1.48
C LYS A 84 15.84 9.06 -2.92
N PRO A 85 16.37 9.94 -3.77
CA PRO A 85 15.96 10.02 -5.18
C PRO A 85 16.11 8.67 -5.91
N ASP A 86 17.16 7.92 -5.61
CA ASP A 86 17.47 6.68 -6.33
C ASP A 86 16.85 5.43 -5.69
N PHE A 87 16.47 5.49 -4.41
CA PHE A 87 15.89 4.35 -3.70
C PHE A 87 15.09 4.77 -2.47
N SER A 88 14.15 3.92 -2.05
CA SER A 88 13.43 4.04 -0.79
C SER A 88 13.52 2.72 -0.02
N ALA A 89 13.81 2.80 1.28
CA ALA A 89 13.85 1.65 2.16
C ALA A 89 12.91 1.90 3.35
N THR A 90 12.12 0.92 3.72
CA THR A 90 11.15 1.03 4.81
C THR A 90 11.26 -0.18 5.73
N LEU A 91 11.08 0.05 7.02
CA LEU A 91 10.98 -0.97 8.04
C LEU A 91 9.76 -0.65 8.90
N MET A 92 8.84 -1.60 9.01
CA MET A 92 7.57 -1.44 9.69
C MET A 92 7.32 -2.64 10.61
N LEU A 93 6.96 -2.35 11.85
CA LEU A 93 6.37 -3.29 12.76
C LEU A 93 4.85 -3.17 12.65
N ALA A 94 4.19 -4.25 12.28
CA ALA A 94 2.77 -4.32 11.99
C ALA A 94 2.08 -5.41 12.84
N ASP A 95 0.76 -5.50 12.70
CA ASP A 95 -0.08 -6.52 13.31
C ASP A 95 0.09 -6.60 14.84
N LYS A 96 0.08 -5.44 15.52
CA LYS A 96 0.31 -5.33 16.98
C LYS A 96 1.68 -5.80 17.45
N GLY A 97 2.69 -5.69 16.60
CA GLY A 97 4.04 -6.18 16.91
C GLY A 97 4.30 -7.62 16.48
N GLU A 98 3.33 -8.27 15.84
CA GLU A 98 3.44 -9.67 15.42
C GLU A 98 4.06 -9.84 14.04
N ALA A 99 4.20 -8.78 13.25
CA ALA A 99 4.78 -8.85 11.91
C ALA A 99 5.82 -7.75 11.68
N LEU A 100 7.03 -8.14 11.29
CA LEU A 100 8.08 -7.23 10.85
C LEU A 100 8.13 -7.20 9.32
N LYS A 101 7.95 -6.04 8.71
CA LYS A 101 7.98 -5.84 7.26
C LYS A 101 9.14 -4.94 6.90
N ALA A 102 9.94 -5.35 5.93
CA ALA A 102 11.01 -4.56 5.35
C ALA A 102 10.79 -4.46 3.84
N SER A 103 10.74 -3.26 3.30
CA SER A 103 10.55 -3.04 1.86
C SER A 103 11.66 -2.17 1.30
N TYR A 104 12.13 -2.50 0.11
CA TYR A 104 13.18 -1.79 -0.61
C TYR A 104 12.71 -1.52 -2.04
N ILE A 105 12.78 -0.28 -2.47
CA ILE A 105 12.39 0.20 -3.79
C ILE A 105 13.59 0.89 -4.41
N HIS A 106 13.92 0.56 -5.64
CA HIS A 106 14.97 1.20 -6.42
C HIS A 106 14.36 1.84 -7.66
N TYR A 107 14.62 3.14 -7.82
CA TYR A 107 14.20 3.93 -8.96
C TYR A 107 15.34 3.96 -9.96
N VAL A 108 15.10 3.43 -11.16
CA VAL A 108 16.08 3.37 -12.24
C VAL A 108 15.66 4.38 -13.31
N ASP A 109 16.35 5.51 -13.33
CA ASP A 109 16.18 6.52 -14.38
C ASP A 109 16.86 6.06 -15.67
N ARG A 110 16.02 5.64 -16.61
CA ARG A 110 16.29 5.34 -18.03
C ARG A 110 15.08 5.83 -18.83
N PRO A 111 15.13 5.96 -20.16
CA PRO A 111 14.01 6.50 -20.96
C PRO A 111 12.62 5.89 -20.66
N ASP A 112 12.57 4.69 -20.07
CA ASP A 112 11.37 3.90 -19.79
C ASP A 112 10.94 3.88 -18.29
N GLU A 113 11.50 4.73 -17.43
CA GLU A 113 11.14 4.91 -16.01
C GLU A 113 10.85 3.58 -15.28
N LEU A 114 11.91 2.80 -15.01
CA LEU A 114 11.80 1.48 -14.38
C LEU A 114 11.96 1.59 -12.87
N THR A 115 11.00 1.05 -12.14
CA THR A 115 11.05 0.89 -10.68
C THR A 115 11.02 -0.58 -10.31
N VAL A 116 11.92 -0.99 -9.43
CA VAL A 116 11.97 -2.35 -8.88
C VAL A 116 11.71 -2.27 -7.38
N ALA A 117 10.85 -3.13 -6.86
CA ALA A 117 10.51 -3.21 -5.45
C ALA A 117 10.65 -4.64 -4.93
N ALA A 118 11.11 -4.78 -3.71
CA ALA A 118 11.14 -6.02 -2.96
C ALA A 118 10.60 -5.78 -1.55
N GLU A 119 9.82 -6.72 -1.03
CA GLU A 119 9.27 -6.71 0.31
C GLU A 119 9.54 -8.06 0.97
N LEU A 120 10.01 -8.02 2.21
CA LEU A 120 10.15 -9.16 3.10
C LEU A 120 9.28 -8.90 4.33
N ALA A 121 8.32 -9.79 4.59
CA ALA A 121 7.48 -9.77 5.78
C ALA A 121 7.75 -11.02 6.60
N HIS A 122 8.23 -10.85 7.82
CA HIS A 122 8.43 -11.91 8.80
C HIS A 122 7.35 -11.81 9.88
N LYS A 123 6.54 -12.85 10.04
CA LYS A 123 5.56 -12.93 11.10
C LYS A 123 6.18 -13.56 12.34
N LEU A 124 6.43 -12.76 13.36
CA LEU A 124 7.01 -13.17 14.64
C LEU A 124 6.13 -14.20 15.37
N SER A 125 4.80 -14.10 15.25
CA SER A 125 3.88 -15.03 15.93
C SER A 125 3.89 -16.45 15.37
N SER A 126 3.97 -16.60 14.04
CA SER A 126 3.97 -17.92 13.38
C SER A 126 5.34 -18.33 12.84
N SER A 127 6.37 -17.49 13.00
CA SER A 127 7.70 -17.66 12.42
C SER A 127 7.69 -17.89 10.90
N GLU A 128 6.68 -17.38 10.20
CA GLU A 128 6.53 -17.49 8.75
C GLU A 128 7.20 -16.31 8.05
N ASN A 129 7.84 -16.59 6.92
CA ASN A 129 8.42 -15.58 6.05
C ASN A 129 7.59 -15.48 4.78
N ARG A 130 7.31 -14.25 4.35
CA ARG A 130 6.69 -13.95 3.08
C ARG A 130 7.57 -12.98 2.31
N PHE A 131 7.87 -13.31 1.07
CA PHE A 131 8.68 -12.51 0.18
C PHE A 131 7.91 -12.13 -1.08
N THR A 132 8.00 -10.86 -1.45
CA THR A 132 7.31 -10.30 -2.62
C THR A 132 8.27 -9.45 -3.42
N ILE A 133 8.32 -9.65 -4.74
CA ILE A 133 9.03 -8.80 -5.69
C ILE A 133 8.00 -8.14 -6.60
N GLY A 134 8.21 -6.88 -6.93
CA GLY A 134 7.42 -6.20 -7.95
C GLY A 134 8.28 -5.31 -8.84
N THR A 135 7.74 -5.02 -10.02
CA THR A 135 8.33 -4.04 -10.94
C THR A 135 7.23 -3.13 -11.47
N SER A 136 7.58 -1.89 -11.76
CA SER A 136 6.73 -0.92 -12.43
C SER A 136 7.55 -0.28 -13.53
N GLN A 137 7.05 -0.27 -14.75
CA GLN A 137 7.75 0.29 -15.91
C GLN A 137 6.80 1.03 -16.81
N LEU A 138 7.31 2.07 -17.46
CA LEU A 138 6.59 2.80 -18.49
C LEU A 138 6.84 2.09 -19.83
N ILE A 139 5.79 1.52 -20.42
CA ILE A 139 5.89 0.85 -21.74
C ILE A 139 5.76 1.89 -22.87
N ASP A 140 4.88 2.86 -22.65
CA ASP A 140 4.66 4.02 -23.52
C ASP A 140 4.45 5.25 -22.63
N PRO A 141 4.59 6.49 -23.12
CA PRO A 141 4.31 7.72 -22.36
C PRO A 141 2.90 7.83 -21.74
N LYS A 142 2.01 6.90 -22.07
CA LYS A 142 0.62 6.82 -21.59
C LYS A 142 0.28 5.46 -20.97
N THR A 143 1.20 4.51 -20.92
CA THR A 143 0.94 3.12 -20.50
C THR A 143 1.96 2.68 -19.46
N VAL A 144 1.49 2.42 -18.24
CA VAL A 144 2.29 1.89 -17.13
C VAL A 144 1.95 0.42 -16.92
N LEU A 145 2.99 -0.43 -16.87
CA LEU A 145 2.86 -1.84 -16.53
C LEU A 145 3.48 -2.10 -15.16
N LYS A 146 2.70 -2.70 -14.27
CA LYS A 146 3.14 -3.17 -12.95
C LYS A 146 3.03 -4.68 -12.88
N THR A 147 4.02 -5.32 -12.29
CA THR A 147 3.99 -6.76 -12.01
C THR A 147 4.38 -7.01 -10.57
N ARG A 148 3.87 -8.09 -10.00
CA ARG A 148 4.15 -8.53 -8.64
C ARG A 148 4.18 -10.04 -8.60
N PHE A 149 5.18 -10.59 -7.96
CA PHE A 149 5.33 -12.01 -7.66
C PHE A 149 5.53 -12.19 -6.18
N SER A 150 4.87 -13.18 -5.60
CA SER A 150 4.97 -13.53 -4.18
C SER A 150 5.35 -15.01 -4.06
N ASP A 151 6.04 -15.35 -2.98
CA ASP A 151 6.47 -16.72 -2.67
C ASP A 151 5.33 -17.69 -2.41
N ASP A 152 4.14 -17.18 -2.07
CA ASP A 152 2.89 -17.93 -1.92
C ASP A 152 2.28 -18.41 -3.26
N GLY A 153 3.05 -18.34 -4.35
CA GLY A 153 2.63 -18.81 -5.67
C GLY A 153 1.69 -17.86 -6.40
N LYS A 154 1.53 -16.62 -5.92
CA LYS A 154 0.73 -15.58 -6.58
C LYS A 154 1.56 -14.70 -7.49
N ALA A 155 1.09 -14.56 -8.72
CA ALA A 155 1.61 -13.66 -9.74
C ALA A 155 0.51 -12.69 -10.15
N ALA A 156 0.75 -11.39 -10.06
CA ALA A 156 -0.20 -10.37 -10.47
C ALA A 156 0.45 -9.39 -11.44
N PHE A 157 -0.36 -8.88 -12.36
CA PHE A 157 0.03 -7.75 -13.20
C PHE A 157 -1.10 -6.73 -13.30
N GLN A 158 -0.72 -5.49 -13.57
CA GLN A 158 -1.64 -4.38 -13.79
C GLN A 158 -1.10 -3.53 -14.93
N CYS A 159 -1.91 -3.34 -15.95
CA CYS A 159 -1.64 -2.44 -17.06
C CYS A 159 -2.60 -1.24 -16.96
N GLN A 160 -2.05 -0.05 -16.80
CA GLN A 160 -2.81 1.18 -16.74
C GLN A 160 -2.48 2.05 -17.95
N ARG A 161 -3.50 2.42 -18.73
CA ARG A 161 -3.34 3.18 -19.96
C ARG A 161 -4.23 4.42 -19.97
N ALA A 162 -3.64 5.58 -20.26
CA ALA A 162 -4.37 6.81 -20.52
C ALA A 162 -4.95 6.81 -21.94
N TRP A 163 -6.28 6.76 -22.05
CA TRP A 163 -6.99 6.78 -23.33
C TRP A 163 -7.38 8.20 -23.78
N ARG A 164 -7.69 9.09 -22.83
CA ARG A 164 -7.93 10.53 -23.03
C ARG A 164 -7.13 11.34 -22.00
N PRO A 165 -6.91 12.65 -22.19
CA PRO A 165 -6.34 13.49 -21.14
C PRO A 165 -7.07 13.24 -19.82
N ASN A 166 -6.32 12.93 -18.77
CA ASN A 166 -6.84 12.67 -17.42
C ASN A 166 -7.76 11.44 -17.25
N SER A 167 -8.05 10.67 -18.29
CA SER A 167 -8.88 9.45 -18.21
C SER A 167 -8.03 8.18 -18.34
N LEU A 168 -8.20 7.25 -17.40
CA LEU A 168 -7.36 6.06 -17.25
C LEU A 168 -8.19 4.78 -17.34
N ILE A 169 -7.70 3.83 -18.13
CA ILE A 169 -8.19 2.44 -18.15
C ILE A 169 -7.17 1.59 -17.43
N THR A 170 -7.59 0.82 -16.44
CA THR A 170 -6.73 -0.09 -15.69
C THR A 170 -7.22 -1.51 -15.87
N LEU A 171 -6.39 -2.35 -16.46
CA LEU A 171 -6.57 -3.79 -16.53
C LEU A 171 -5.68 -4.43 -15.46
N SER A 172 -6.21 -5.38 -14.70
CA SER A 172 -5.43 -6.14 -13.70
C SER A 172 -5.76 -7.62 -13.81
N ALA A 173 -4.76 -8.47 -13.59
CA ALA A 173 -4.99 -9.88 -13.38
C ALA A 173 -4.11 -10.42 -12.25
N GLU A 174 -4.61 -11.42 -11.56
CA GLU A 174 -3.91 -12.14 -10.50
C GLU A 174 -4.07 -13.63 -10.78
N TYR A 175 -2.97 -14.36 -10.76
CA TYR A 175 -2.91 -15.79 -10.91
C TYR A 175 -2.38 -16.40 -9.61
N ASP A 176 -3.12 -17.34 -9.06
CA ASP A 176 -2.81 -18.04 -7.82
C ASP A 176 -2.60 -19.53 -8.15
N SER A 177 -1.33 -19.96 -8.15
CA SER A 177 -0.95 -21.32 -8.50
C SER A 177 -1.31 -22.35 -7.41
N THR A 178 -1.67 -21.91 -6.21
CA THR A 178 -2.03 -22.78 -5.08
C THR A 178 -3.49 -23.24 -5.12
N LYS A 179 -4.33 -22.59 -5.95
CA LYS A 179 -5.74 -22.93 -6.10
C LYS A 179 -5.93 -24.12 -7.04
N ILE A 180 -6.00 -25.31 -6.45
CA ILE A 180 -6.28 -26.57 -7.14
C ILE A 180 -7.78 -26.73 -7.47
N PHE A 181 -8.66 -26.14 -6.64
CA PHE A 181 -10.11 -26.11 -6.87
C PHE A 181 -10.61 -24.65 -6.99
N GLY A 182 -11.26 -24.34 -8.10
CA GLY A 182 -11.74 -22.99 -8.44
C GLY A 182 -11.00 -22.35 -9.63
N SER A 183 -11.27 -21.08 -9.92
CA SER A 183 -10.55 -20.35 -10.96
C SER A 183 -9.20 -19.85 -10.42
N PRO A 184 -8.05 -20.32 -10.95
CA PRO A 184 -6.74 -19.88 -10.49
C PRO A 184 -6.42 -18.44 -10.92
N ALA A 185 -7.12 -17.93 -11.93
CA ALA A 185 -6.98 -16.56 -12.41
C ALA A 185 -8.15 -15.67 -11.98
N LYS A 186 -7.84 -14.45 -11.56
CA LYS A 186 -8.78 -13.33 -11.35
C LYS A 186 -8.44 -12.24 -12.35
N PHE A 187 -9.47 -11.60 -12.89
CA PHE A 187 -9.33 -10.47 -13.79
C PHE A 187 -10.15 -9.30 -13.27
N GLY A 188 -9.62 -8.09 -13.43
CA GLY A 188 -10.26 -6.85 -13.03
C GLY A 188 -10.08 -5.80 -14.12
N LEU A 189 -11.11 -5.00 -14.32
CA LEU A 189 -11.10 -3.86 -15.23
C LEU A 189 -11.70 -2.67 -14.50
N ALA A 190 -10.99 -1.54 -14.53
CA ALA A 190 -11.44 -0.29 -13.95
C ALA A 190 -11.29 0.84 -14.98
N LEU A 191 -12.26 1.75 -14.97
CA LEU A 191 -12.27 2.95 -15.80
C LEU A 191 -12.41 4.16 -14.89
N SER A 192 -11.42 5.03 -14.91
CA SER A 192 -11.44 6.31 -14.20
C SER A 192 -11.61 7.43 -15.22
N LEU A 193 -12.74 8.13 -15.16
CA LEU A 193 -13.05 9.28 -16.00
C LEU A 193 -12.81 10.54 -15.18
N LYS A 194 -11.98 11.44 -15.71
CA LYS A 194 -11.91 12.82 -15.23
C LYS A 194 -12.58 13.72 -16.28
N PRO A 195 -13.49 14.62 -15.87
CA PRO A 195 -14.13 15.57 -16.76
C PRO A 195 -13.14 16.56 -17.36
#